data_AF-A0AAN5X163-F1
#
_entry.id   AF-A0AAN5X163-F1
#
_cell.length_a   1.000
_cell.length_b   1.000
_cell.length_c   1.000
_cell.angle_alpha   90.00
_cell.angle_beta   90.00
_cell.angle_gamma   90.00
#
_symmetry.space_group_name_H-M   'P 1'
#
loop_
_entity.id
_entity.type
_entity.pdbx_description
1 polymer ?
#
loop_
_entity_poly.entity_id
_entity_poly.type
_entity_poly.pdbx_seq_one_letter_code
_entity_poly.pdbx_strand_id
1 'polypeptide(L)'
;MTTIVPAMQDSYAVSSDYYTRKKAPETVAVSADKTSAVQSGSDTPVNVGQSKEEREKSLQNMLAQRRAVLEQQANSSVPGLVLHSEINDNFADFSKLSTLSSLDMGSLLSEALNTPAASTSNSTTSDMDLAMQQAKLNYLVAKYVPQENQAKAQDIVTAWMTQKTAARDDEMKTMTQAFIDIAKQSGDMASVKQYENQLSLLEAGKGESQKARNDVLAVTASSSSAPEWFSGFMRKVNESQDPTPVKQLEKAHVDALKAQWNTFLSRVSKH
;
A
#
# COMPACT_ATOMS: atom_id res chain seq x y z
N MET A 1 29.34 -39.03 -40.01
CA MET A 1 30.19 -37.85 -39.78
C MET A 1 29.27 -36.82 -39.15
N THR A 2 29.12 -36.75 -37.81
CA THR A 2 30.07 -36.21 -36.80
C THR A 2 30.39 -34.74 -37.16
N THR A 3 30.21 -33.71 -36.32
CA THR A 3 30.81 -33.50 -34.98
C THR A 3 30.21 -32.19 -34.39
N ILE A 4 29.59 -32.19 -33.19
CA ILE A 4 30.05 -31.71 -31.86
C ILE A 4 30.30 -30.17 -31.69
N VAL A 5 29.72 -29.64 -30.60
CA VAL A 5 29.70 -28.27 -30.02
C VAL A 5 30.98 -27.91 -29.23
N PRO A 6 31.35 -26.62 -29.04
CA PRO A 6 31.37 -25.96 -27.69
C PRO A 6 30.91 -24.46 -27.76
N ALA A 7 30.17 -23.85 -26.82
CA ALA A 7 30.35 -23.48 -25.39
C ALA A 7 31.06 -22.12 -25.10
N MET A 8 30.35 -21.23 -24.38
CA MET A 8 30.76 -20.07 -23.52
C MET A 8 31.24 -18.78 -24.23
N GLN A 9 31.02 -17.53 -23.77
CA GLN A 9 31.02 -16.95 -22.41
C GLN A 9 30.46 -15.49 -22.39
N ASP A 10 30.04 -14.99 -21.21
CA ASP A 10 29.50 -13.65 -20.88
C ASP A 10 30.30 -12.41 -21.34
N SER A 11 29.65 -11.25 -21.48
CA SER A 11 29.91 -10.03 -20.65
C SER A 11 29.03 -8.80 -21.00
N TYR A 12 28.65 -8.10 -19.92
CA TYR A 12 27.87 -6.86 -19.83
C TYR A 12 28.50 -5.66 -20.57
N ALA A 13 27.67 -4.79 -21.19
CA ALA A 13 27.95 -3.34 -21.26
C ALA A 13 26.70 -2.51 -21.64
N VAL A 14 26.51 -1.46 -20.81
CA VAL A 14 25.52 -0.37 -20.79
C VAL A 14 25.71 0.64 -21.94
N SER A 15 24.61 1.24 -22.43
CA SER A 15 24.57 2.63 -22.94
C SER A 15 23.09 3.09 -22.95
N SER A 16 22.58 3.94 -22.05
CA SER A 16 22.78 5.39 -21.84
C SER A 16 22.38 6.25 -23.05
N ASP A 17 21.11 6.67 -23.13
CA ASP A 17 20.67 7.80 -23.99
C ASP A 17 19.35 8.44 -23.49
N TYR A 18 19.38 9.10 -22.32
CA TYR A 18 18.21 9.84 -21.79
C TYR A 18 18.53 11.26 -21.28
N TYR A 19 19.54 11.94 -21.85
CA TYR A 19 19.80 13.35 -21.54
C TYR A 19 20.00 14.22 -22.79
N THR A 20 18.95 14.91 -23.21
CA THR A 20 19.07 16.18 -23.96
C THR A 20 18.34 17.29 -23.21
N ARG A 21 19.09 18.09 -22.46
CA ARG A 21 18.65 19.34 -21.81
C ARG A 21 18.50 20.46 -22.85
N LYS A 22 17.33 21.10 -22.92
CA LYS A 22 17.20 22.47 -23.46
C LYS A 22 17.45 23.47 -22.33
N LYS A 23 18.36 24.43 -22.55
CA LYS A 23 18.63 25.59 -21.66
C LYS A 23 17.42 26.53 -21.64
N ALA A 24 17.05 27.02 -20.45
CA ALA A 24 16.11 28.13 -20.25
C ALA A 24 16.87 29.48 -20.25
N PRO A 25 16.23 30.61 -20.59
CA PRO A 25 16.89 31.91 -20.66
C PRO A 25 17.18 32.49 -19.26
N GLU A 26 18.41 32.98 -19.08
CA GLU A 26 18.84 33.80 -17.94
C GLU A 26 18.34 35.24 -18.15
N THR A 27 17.79 35.83 -17.09
CA THR A 27 17.25 37.20 -16.93
C THR A 27 15.75 37.41 -17.24
N VAL A 28 14.99 37.73 -16.19
CA VAL A 28 13.64 38.30 -16.25
C VAL A 28 13.77 39.79 -15.91
N ALA A 29 13.42 40.67 -16.85
CA ALA A 29 13.35 42.11 -16.60
C ALA A 29 12.14 42.41 -15.70
N VAL A 30 12.39 43.01 -14.53
CA VAL A 30 11.33 43.54 -13.66
C VAL A 30 11.02 44.96 -14.10
N SER A 31 9.78 45.21 -14.51
CA SER A 31 9.29 46.56 -14.84
C SER A 31 9.19 47.43 -13.57
N ALA A 32 9.60 48.69 -13.72
CA ALA A 32 9.79 49.66 -12.64
C ALA A 32 8.51 50.08 -11.88
N ASP A 33 7.32 49.68 -12.33
CA ASP A 33 6.07 50.03 -11.65
C ASP A 33 5.83 49.26 -10.33
N LYS A 34 6.64 48.25 -10.02
CA LYS A 34 6.53 47.46 -8.76
C LYS A 34 7.33 48.01 -7.59
N THR A 35 8.17 49.03 -7.77
CA THR A 35 8.98 49.57 -6.65
C THR A 35 8.25 50.61 -5.81
N SER A 36 7.18 51.23 -6.33
CA SER A 36 6.46 52.30 -5.61
C SER A 36 5.46 51.79 -4.58
N ALA A 37 5.02 50.52 -4.67
CA ALA A 37 4.04 49.93 -3.75
C ALA A 37 4.66 49.40 -2.45
N VAL A 38 5.98 49.14 -2.44
CA VAL A 38 6.70 48.62 -1.26
C VAL A 38 7.05 49.73 -0.26
N GLN A 39 7.01 51.00 -0.68
CA GLN A 39 7.38 52.15 0.16
C GLN A 39 6.24 52.71 1.04
N SER A 40 5.00 52.24 0.87
CA SER A 40 3.82 52.85 1.51
C SER A 40 3.18 52.02 2.64
N GLY A 41 3.79 50.91 3.07
CA GLY A 41 3.41 50.25 4.34
C GLY A 41 1.93 49.90 4.49
N SER A 42 1.27 49.39 3.44
CA SER A 42 -0.10 48.89 3.53
C SER A 42 -0.12 47.36 3.51
N ASP A 43 -0.31 46.76 4.68
CA ASP A 43 -0.63 45.34 4.84
C ASP A 43 -1.78 44.96 3.89
N THR A 44 -1.57 43.95 3.04
CA THR A 44 -2.65 43.32 2.28
C THR A 44 -2.59 41.80 2.46
N PRO A 45 -3.68 41.13 2.89
CA PRO A 45 -3.71 39.68 3.03
C PRO A 45 -3.55 38.98 1.67
N VAL A 46 -2.89 37.82 1.69
CA VAL A 46 -2.72 36.90 0.56
C VAL A 46 -4.06 36.28 0.15
N ASN A 47 -4.97 37.04 -0.46
CA ASN A 47 -6.12 36.47 -1.18
C ASN A 47 -6.90 37.44 -2.08
N VAL A 48 -6.22 38.38 -2.75
CA VAL A 48 -6.87 39.20 -3.78
C VAL A 48 -6.30 38.81 -5.13
N GLY A 49 -7.04 38.01 -5.90
CA GLY A 49 -6.78 37.82 -7.33
C GLY A 49 -7.09 36.46 -7.96
N GLN A 50 -7.29 35.38 -7.19
CA GLN A 50 -7.62 34.09 -7.80
C GLN A 50 -9.12 33.97 -8.06
N SER A 51 -9.49 33.78 -9.33
CA SER A 51 -10.89 33.55 -9.70
C SER A 51 -11.37 32.20 -9.16
N LYS A 52 -12.68 32.07 -8.92
CA LYS A 52 -13.29 30.80 -8.49
C LYS A 52 -12.94 29.63 -9.42
N GLU A 53 -12.79 29.93 -10.71
CA GLU A 53 -12.35 28.99 -11.75
C GLU A 53 -10.92 28.49 -11.56
N GLU A 54 -9.97 29.33 -11.10
CA GLU A 54 -8.59 28.87 -10.88
C GLU A 54 -8.48 27.92 -9.69
N ARG A 55 -9.28 28.14 -8.64
CA ARG A 55 -9.37 27.20 -7.51
C ARG A 55 -10.00 25.86 -7.92
N GLU A 56 -11.05 25.93 -8.73
CA GLU A 56 -11.79 24.76 -9.20
C GLU A 56 -10.94 23.93 -10.19
N LYS A 57 -10.17 24.61 -11.04
CA LYS A 57 -9.21 24.00 -11.95
C LYS A 57 -8.01 23.40 -11.23
N SER A 58 -7.53 24.04 -10.16
CA SER A 58 -6.50 23.48 -9.28
C SER A 58 -7.00 22.22 -8.55
N LEU A 59 -8.24 22.24 -8.06
CA LEU A 59 -8.86 21.08 -7.42
C LEU A 59 -9.08 19.93 -8.43
N GLN A 60 -9.50 20.23 -9.66
CA GLN A 60 -9.63 19.22 -10.72
C GLN A 60 -8.29 18.64 -11.14
N ASN A 61 -7.24 19.46 -11.28
CA ASN A 61 -5.89 18.97 -11.58
C ASN A 61 -5.36 18.06 -10.46
N MET A 62 -5.65 18.37 -9.21
CA MET A 62 -5.31 17.53 -8.06
C MET A 62 -6.07 16.19 -8.08
N LEU A 63 -7.37 16.21 -8.38
CA LEU A 63 -8.18 14.99 -8.53
C LEU A 63 -7.72 14.14 -9.73
N ALA A 64 -7.26 14.77 -10.80
CA ALA A 64 -6.70 14.10 -11.97
C ALA A 64 -5.34 13.45 -11.65
N GLN A 65 -4.47 14.13 -10.92
CA GLN A 65 -3.22 13.54 -10.42
C GLN A 65 -3.49 12.37 -9.47
N ARG A 66 -4.49 12.50 -8.57
CA ARG A 66 -4.93 11.41 -7.71
C ARG A 66 -5.43 10.20 -8.51
N ARG A 67 -6.22 10.43 -9.57
CA ARG A 67 -6.66 9.35 -10.47
C ARG A 67 -5.50 8.71 -11.22
N ALA A 68 -4.55 9.50 -11.71
CA ALA A 68 -3.39 8.97 -12.44
C ALA A 68 -2.51 8.06 -11.56
N VAL A 69 -2.30 8.41 -10.28
CA VAL A 69 -1.55 7.56 -9.34
C VAL A 69 -2.32 6.26 -9.04
N LEU A 70 -3.64 6.35 -8.81
CA LEU A 70 -4.49 5.19 -8.58
C LEU A 70 -4.59 4.28 -9.82
N GLU A 71 -4.67 4.86 -11.02
CA GLU A 71 -4.66 4.13 -12.30
C GLU A 71 -3.29 3.50 -12.57
N GLN A 72 -2.20 4.15 -12.18
CA GLN A 72 -0.85 3.59 -12.30
C GLN A 72 -0.66 2.40 -11.35
N GLN A 73 -1.22 2.45 -10.13
CA GLN A 73 -1.27 1.32 -9.18
C GLN A 73 -2.19 0.18 -9.66
N ALA A 74 -3.33 0.52 -10.26
CA ALA A 74 -4.24 -0.47 -10.84
C ALA A 74 -3.63 -1.17 -12.07
N ASN A 75 -2.89 -0.43 -12.92
CA ASN A 75 -2.24 -0.95 -14.11
C ASN A 75 -0.97 -1.77 -13.83
N SER A 76 -0.35 -1.61 -12.65
CA SER A 76 0.68 -2.55 -12.16
C SER A 76 0.12 -3.88 -11.66
N SER A 77 -1.21 -4.00 -11.54
CA SER A 77 -1.88 -5.19 -11.02
C SER A 77 -2.69 -5.88 -12.11
N VAL A 78 -2.03 -6.68 -12.97
CA VAL A 78 -2.76 -7.63 -13.82
C VAL A 78 -3.34 -8.72 -12.90
N PRO A 79 -4.67 -8.92 -12.84
CA PRO A 79 -5.27 -9.95 -12.00
C PRO A 79 -4.71 -11.33 -12.35
N GLY A 80 -4.02 -11.97 -11.39
CA GLY A 80 -3.48 -13.32 -11.51
C GLY A 80 -1.99 -13.45 -11.86
N LEU A 81 -1.35 -12.44 -12.45
CA LEU A 81 0.10 -12.51 -12.79
C LEU A 81 1.02 -12.07 -11.63
N VAL A 82 0.53 -11.23 -10.71
CA VAL A 82 1.30 -10.69 -9.58
C VAL A 82 1.53 -11.73 -8.46
N LEU A 83 0.67 -12.74 -8.34
CA LEU A 83 0.77 -13.74 -7.26
C LEU A 83 2.00 -14.65 -7.39
N HIS A 84 2.42 -14.97 -8.62
CA HIS A 84 3.57 -15.86 -8.84
C HIS A 84 4.91 -15.21 -8.47
N SER A 85 5.10 -13.92 -8.77
CA SER A 85 6.32 -13.20 -8.34
C SER A 85 6.33 -13.01 -6.82
N GLU A 86 5.19 -12.66 -6.22
CA GLU A 86 5.13 -12.44 -4.78
C GLU A 86 5.44 -13.71 -3.97
N ILE A 87 4.96 -14.87 -4.41
CA ILE A 87 5.30 -16.17 -3.81
C ILE A 87 6.79 -16.48 -4.00
N ASN A 88 7.34 -16.24 -5.20
CA ASN A 88 8.74 -16.53 -5.48
C ASN A 88 9.68 -15.63 -4.66
N ASP A 89 9.36 -14.34 -4.53
CA ASP A 89 10.22 -13.36 -3.89
C ASP A 89 10.21 -13.48 -2.36
N ASN A 90 9.11 -14.00 -1.78
CA ASN A 90 8.91 -13.98 -0.32
C ASN A 90 8.74 -15.38 0.31
N PHE A 91 8.35 -16.39 -0.47
CA PHE A 91 7.97 -17.71 0.03
C PHE A 91 8.65 -18.87 -0.73
N ALA A 92 9.70 -18.63 -1.52
CA ALA A 92 10.39 -19.68 -2.28
C ALA A 92 10.84 -20.88 -1.42
N ASP A 93 11.32 -20.61 -0.21
CA ASP A 93 11.79 -21.66 0.70
C ASP A 93 10.68 -22.32 1.53
N PHE A 94 9.45 -21.82 1.46
CA PHE A 94 8.35 -22.29 2.30
C PHE A 94 8.00 -23.76 2.02
N SER A 95 8.09 -24.19 0.77
CA SER A 95 7.86 -25.60 0.41
C SER A 95 8.90 -26.54 1.02
N LYS A 96 10.16 -26.11 1.15
CA LYS A 96 11.25 -26.88 1.76
C LYS A 96 11.05 -27.08 3.27
N LEU A 97 10.28 -26.19 3.90
CA LEU A 97 9.93 -26.27 5.31
C LEU A 97 8.69 -27.12 5.57
N SER A 98 7.93 -27.48 4.54
CA SER A 98 6.62 -28.14 4.65
C SER A 98 6.65 -29.62 4.26
N THR A 99 5.59 -30.34 4.61
CA THR A 99 5.36 -31.72 4.16
C THR A 99 4.76 -31.83 2.75
N LEU A 100 4.40 -30.70 2.13
CA LEU A 100 3.76 -30.64 0.82
C LEU A 100 4.77 -30.52 -0.32
N SER A 101 4.34 -30.91 -1.52
CA SER A 101 5.11 -30.62 -2.75
C SER A 101 5.19 -29.10 -2.99
N SER A 102 6.22 -28.65 -3.70
CA SER A 102 6.34 -27.22 -4.06
C SER A 102 5.14 -26.69 -4.86
N LEU A 103 4.51 -27.55 -5.68
CA LEU A 103 3.32 -27.18 -6.45
C LEU A 103 2.10 -26.99 -5.53
N ASP A 104 1.87 -27.94 -4.62
CA ASP A 104 0.73 -27.88 -3.69
C ASP A 104 0.88 -26.71 -2.72
N MET A 105 2.07 -26.54 -2.15
CA MET A 105 2.36 -25.40 -1.28
C MET A 105 2.23 -24.07 -2.03
N GLY A 106 2.75 -23.99 -3.26
CA GLY A 106 2.60 -22.79 -4.10
C GLY A 106 1.13 -22.45 -4.38
N SER A 107 0.29 -23.46 -4.66
CA SER A 107 -1.15 -23.25 -4.85
C SER A 107 -1.84 -22.76 -3.58
N LEU A 108 -1.50 -23.32 -2.41
CA LEU A 108 -2.09 -22.92 -1.14
C LEU A 108 -1.61 -21.52 -0.71
N LEU A 109 -0.36 -21.18 -0.96
CA LEU A 109 0.16 -19.82 -0.76
C LEU A 109 -0.55 -18.82 -1.67
N SER A 110 -0.80 -19.16 -2.94
CA SER A 110 -1.57 -18.32 -3.84
C SER A 110 -2.99 -18.08 -3.34
N GLU A 111 -3.65 -19.11 -2.77
CA GLU A 111 -4.98 -18.96 -2.17
C GLU A 111 -4.93 -18.15 -0.87
N ALA A 112 -3.88 -18.32 -0.06
CA ALA A 112 -3.68 -17.57 1.17
C ALA A 112 -3.47 -16.08 0.92
N LEU A 113 -2.72 -15.73 -0.13
CA LEU A 113 -2.43 -14.35 -0.52
C LEU A 113 -3.57 -13.70 -1.30
N ASN A 114 -4.50 -14.48 -1.86
CA ASN A 114 -5.65 -13.92 -2.53
C ASN A 114 -6.56 -13.16 -1.55
N THR A 115 -7.22 -12.10 -2.02
CA THR A 115 -8.21 -11.32 -1.27
C THR A 115 -9.51 -11.23 -2.07
N PRO A 116 -10.66 -10.92 -1.45
CA PRO A 116 -11.90 -10.73 -2.18
C PRO A 116 -11.73 -9.62 -3.22
N ALA A 117 -12.25 -9.84 -4.44
CA ALA A 117 -12.27 -8.79 -5.46
C ALA A 117 -13.01 -7.57 -4.89
N ALA A 118 -12.31 -6.44 -4.83
CA ALA A 118 -12.75 -5.29 -4.06
C ALA A 118 -14.16 -4.82 -4.46
N SER A 119 -15.10 -4.85 -3.51
CA SER A 119 -16.32 -4.04 -3.61
C SER A 119 -16.03 -2.58 -3.25
N THR A 120 -14.95 -2.30 -2.50
CA THR A 120 -14.33 -0.98 -2.28
C THR A 120 -12.94 -1.11 -1.67
N SER A 121 -11.92 -0.43 -2.21
CA SER A 121 -10.61 -0.31 -1.53
C SER A 121 -10.59 0.92 -0.62
N ASN A 122 -10.86 0.73 0.67
CA ASN A 122 -10.51 1.72 1.70
C ASN A 122 -9.42 1.15 2.62
N SER A 123 -8.85 1.98 3.49
CA SER A 123 -7.76 1.54 4.39
C SER A 123 -8.20 0.39 5.29
N THR A 124 -9.41 0.47 5.86
CA THR A 124 -9.98 -0.53 6.76
C THR A 124 -10.09 -1.91 6.10
N THR A 125 -10.69 -1.99 4.92
CA THR A 125 -10.84 -3.24 4.15
C THR A 125 -9.47 -3.79 3.73
N SER A 126 -8.54 -2.92 3.34
CA SER A 126 -7.17 -3.31 3.01
C SER A 126 -6.41 -3.88 4.22
N ASP A 127 -6.65 -3.36 5.43
CA ASP A 127 -6.05 -3.84 6.67
C ASP A 127 -6.68 -5.18 7.10
N MET A 128 -7.98 -5.39 6.89
CA MET A 128 -8.65 -6.68 7.10
C MET A 128 -8.13 -7.74 6.14
N ASP A 129 -7.89 -7.37 4.87
CA ASP A 129 -7.28 -8.24 3.87
C ASP A 129 -5.91 -8.73 4.34
N LEU A 130 -5.06 -7.80 4.81
CA LEU A 130 -3.72 -8.12 5.29
C LEU A 130 -3.76 -9.01 6.54
N ALA A 131 -4.68 -8.73 7.48
CA ALA A 131 -4.92 -9.56 8.65
C ALA A 131 -5.34 -10.99 8.25
N MET A 132 -6.23 -11.13 7.26
CA MET A 132 -6.68 -12.43 6.77
C MET A 132 -5.60 -13.19 6.00
N GLN A 133 -4.77 -12.51 5.21
CA GLN A 133 -3.60 -13.13 4.59
C GLN A 133 -2.65 -13.69 5.66
N GLN A 134 -2.34 -12.91 6.71
CA GLN A 134 -1.54 -13.37 7.85
C GLN A 134 -2.16 -14.62 8.50
N ALA A 135 -3.47 -14.60 8.75
CA ALA A 135 -4.18 -15.70 9.39
C ALA A 135 -4.13 -16.99 8.54
N LYS A 136 -4.34 -16.89 7.23
CA LYS A 136 -4.25 -18.03 6.30
C LYS A 136 -2.83 -18.57 6.22
N LEU A 137 -1.82 -17.71 6.14
CA LEU A 137 -0.41 -18.11 6.14
C LEU A 137 -0.04 -18.85 7.44
N ASN A 138 -0.42 -18.30 8.60
CA ASN A 138 -0.22 -18.96 9.89
C ASN A 138 -0.95 -20.32 9.97
N TYR A 139 -2.14 -20.42 9.38
CA TYR A 139 -2.85 -21.70 9.29
C TYR A 139 -2.08 -22.73 8.45
N LEU A 140 -1.49 -22.33 7.32
CA LEU A 140 -0.64 -23.22 6.51
C LEU A 140 0.59 -23.69 7.29
N VAL A 141 1.24 -22.79 8.07
CA VAL A 141 2.34 -23.17 8.95
C VAL A 141 1.89 -24.22 9.96
N ALA A 142 0.83 -23.96 10.70
CA ALA A 142 0.35 -24.88 11.74
C ALA A 142 -0.09 -26.24 11.18
N LYS A 143 -0.60 -26.27 9.94
CA LYS A 143 -1.16 -27.48 9.30
C LYS A 143 -0.09 -28.34 8.62
N TYR A 144 0.84 -27.72 7.89
CA TYR A 144 1.72 -28.42 6.94
C TYR A 144 3.21 -28.28 7.23
N VAL A 145 3.62 -27.43 8.17
CA VAL A 145 5.03 -27.29 8.55
C VAL A 145 5.29 -28.12 9.82
N PRO A 146 6.22 -29.11 9.76
CA PRO A 146 6.65 -29.86 10.94
C PRO A 146 7.17 -28.95 12.04
N GLN A 147 6.98 -29.35 13.31
CA GLN A 147 7.25 -28.53 14.48
C GLN A 147 8.68 -27.95 14.50
N GLU A 148 9.67 -28.71 14.06
CA GLU A 148 11.08 -28.32 13.95
C GLU A 148 11.35 -27.17 12.98
N ASN A 149 10.44 -26.95 12.02
CA ASN A 149 10.53 -25.91 11.00
C ASN A 149 9.52 -24.77 11.20
N GLN A 150 8.58 -24.90 12.15
CA GLN A 150 7.51 -23.91 12.35
C GLN A 150 8.05 -22.52 12.66
N ALA A 151 9.07 -22.40 13.51
CA ALA A 151 9.68 -21.11 13.83
C ALA A 151 10.22 -20.41 12.56
N LYS A 152 10.95 -21.14 11.71
CA LYS A 152 11.49 -20.59 10.46
C LYS A 152 10.38 -20.17 9.49
N ALA A 153 9.31 -20.96 9.39
CA ALA A 153 8.19 -20.60 8.53
C ALA A 153 7.42 -19.38 9.08
N GLN A 154 7.28 -19.26 10.40
CA GLN A 154 6.72 -18.07 11.07
C GLN A 154 7.58 -16.82 10.85
N ASP A 155 8.91 -16.96 10.83
CA ASP A 155 9.82 -15.86 10.52
C ASP A 155 9.61 -15.34 9.09
N ILE A 156 9.39 -16.25 8.11
CA ILE A 156 9.06 -15.86 6.73
C ILE A 156 7.75 -15.07 6.67
N VAL A 157 6.69 -15.55 7.33
CA VAL A 157 5.40 -14.82 7.40
C VAL A 157 5.58 -13.46 8.06
N THR A 158 6.34 -13.39 9.16
CA THR A 158 6.63 -12.14 9.88
C THR A 158 7.41 -11.15 9.02
N ALA A 159 8.41 -11.61 8.27
CA ALA A 159 9.19 -10.77 7.37
C ALA A 159 8.31 -10.19 6.25
N TRP A 160 7.46 -11.02 5.63
CA TRP A 160 6.52 -10.56 4.61
C TRP A 160 5.50 -9.55 5.17
N MET A 161 4.94 -9.81 6.36
CA MET A 161 4.04 -8.86 7.03
C MET A 161 4.72 -7.52 7.35
N THR A 162 5.98 -7.56 7.78
CA THR A 162 6.78 -6.36 8.05
C THR A 162 6.99 -5.55 6.77
N GLN A 163 7.32 -6.22 5.67
CA GLN A 163 7.47 -5.57 4.36
C GLN A 163 6.15 -4.93 3.88
N LYS A 164 5.02 -5.64 3.99
CA LYS A 164 3.71 -5.11 3.56
C LYS A 164 3.25 -3.92 4.38
N THR A 165 3.46 -3.96 5.70
CA THR A 165 3.11 -2.84 6.58
C THR A 165 4.03 -1.64 6.36
N ALA A 166 5.34 -1.86 6.15
CA ALA A 166 6.29 -0.81 5.82
C ALA A 166 5.96 -0.13 4.47
N ALA A 167 5.63 -0.90 3.43
CA ALA A 167 5.24 -0.35 2.14
C ALA A 167 4.04 0.60 2.23
N ARG A 168 3.01 0.21 2.99
CA ARG A 168 1.84 1.08 3.25
C ARG A 168 2.19 2.34 4.04
N ASP A 169 3.13 2.23 4.97
CA ASP A 169 3.59 3.39 5.73
C ASP A 169 4.38 4.36 4.85
N ASP A 170 5.20 3.85 3.94
CA ASP A 170 5.97 4.67 3.02
C ASP A 170 5.08 5.37 1.97
N GLU A 171 4.02 4.71 1.51
CA GLU A 171 2.96 5.35 0.72
C GLU A 171 2.31 6.52 1.47
N MET A 172 1.95 6.31 2.74
CA MET A 172 1.34 7.34 3.57
C MET A 172 2.28 8.51 3.86
N LYS A 173 3.57 8.24 4.12
CA LYS A 173 4.59 9.28 4.27
C LYS A 173 4.76 10.08 2.99
N THR A 174 4.85 9.40 1.84
CA THR A 174 4.97 10.04 0.52
C THR A 174 3.77 10.94 0.23
N MET A 175 2.56 10.47 0.49
CA MET A 175 1.34 11.27 0.33
C MET A 175 1.32 12.47 1.27
N THR A 176 1.73 12.29 2.53
CA THR A 176 1.79 13.37 3.52
C THR A 176 2.81 14.44 3.10
N GLN A 177 3.97 14.03 2.58
CA GLN A 177 4.97 14.95 2.03
C GLN A 177 4.43 15.75 0.84
N ALA A 178 3.70 15.11 -0.08
CA ALA A 178 3.06 15.81 -1.18
C ALA A 178 2.06 16.88 -0.70
N PHE A 179 1.31 16.61 0.38
CA PHE A 179 0.42 17.61 0.98
C PHE A 179 1.17 18.78 1.64
N ILE A 180 2.32 18.52 2.26
CA ILE A 180 3.22 19.58 2.76
C ILE A 180 3.64 20.48 1.60
N ASP A 181 4.08 19.90 0.49
CA ASP A 181 4.58 20.65 -0.67
C ASP A 181 3.47 21.49 -1.31
N ILE A 182 2.26 20.95 -1.44
CA ILE A 182 1.07 21.68 -1.93
C ILE A 182 0.74 22.85 -0.99
N ALA A 183 0.72 22.61 0.33
CA ALA A 183 0.41 23.66 1.31
C ALA A 183 1.48 24.77 1.31
N LYS A 184 2.76 24.43 1.11
CA LYS A 184 3.84 25.41 0.91
C LYS A 184 3.63 26.24 -0.36
N GLN A 185 3.22 25.61 -1.46
CA GLN A 185 2.94 26.29 -2.73
C GLN A 185 1.73 27.23 -2.66
N SER A 186 0.70 26.86 -1.90
CA SER A 186 -0.52 27.67 -1.72
C SER A 186 -0.40 28.75 -0.65
N GLY A 187 0.71 28.76 0.12
CA GLY A 187 0.91 29.67 1.25
C GLY A 187 0.10 29.32 2.51
N ASP A 188 -0.46 28.10 2.58
CA ASP A 188 -1.23 27.62 3.73
C ASP A 188 -0.32 27.05 4.83
N MET A 189 0.27 27.95 5.61
CA MET A 189 1.21 27.59 6.69
C MET A 189 0.55 26.82 7.84
N ALA A 190 -0.77 26.92 8.03
CA ALA A 190 -1.48 26.14 9.04
C ALA A 190 -1.49 24.65 8.65
N SER A 191 -1.83 24.37 7.39
CA SER A 191 -1.80 23.01 6.84
C SER A 191 -0.39 22.43 6.79
N VAL A 192 0.64 23.24 6.47
CA VAL A 192 2.05 22.80 6.54
C VAL A 192 2.39 22.25 7.92
N LYS A 193 2.12 23.01 8.98
CA LYS A 193 2.43 22.59 10.35
C LYS A 193 1.68 21.32 10.74
N GLN A 194 0.42 21.19 10.33
CA GLN A 194 -0.38 19.99 10.57
C GLN A 194 0.22 18.76 9.88
N TYR A 195 0.55 18.86 8.60
CA TYR A 195 1.09 17.73 7.83
C TYR A 195 2.52 17.38 8.25
N GLU A 196 3.37 18.35 8.61
CA GLU A 196 4.70 18.09 9.16
C GLU A 196 4.61 17.31 10.49
N ASN A 197 3.67 17.68 11.36
CA ASN A 197 3.39 16.91 12.58
C ASN A 197 2.89 15.49 12.27
N GLN A 198 1.99 15.34 11.29
CA GLN A 198 1.51 14.03 10.86
C GLN A 198 2.65 13.16 10.29
N LEU A 199 3.55 13.73 9.50
CA LEU A 199 4.71 13.03 8.95
C LEU A 199 5.64 12.56 10.06
N SER A 200 5.94 13.42 11.05
CA SER A 200 6.74 13.05 12.21
C SER A 200 6.13 11.89 13.01
N LEU A 201 4.79 11.88 13.18
CA LEU A 201 4.10 10.75 13.82
C LEU A 201 4.22 9.47 12.99
N LEU A 202 4.10 9.53 11.66
CA LEU A 202 4.27 8.38 10.77
C LEU A 202 5.70 7.82 10.79
N GLU A 203 6.70 8.70 10.82
CA GLU A 203 8.12 8.33 10.96
C GLU A 203 8.39 7.64 12.31
N ALA A 204 7.73 8.08 13.37
CA ALA A 204 7.85 7.50 14.70
C ALA A 204 7.04 6.21 14.92
N GLY A 205 6.30 5.73 13.91
CA GLY A 205 5.42 4.56 14.06
C GLY A 205 4.15 4.83 14.89
N LYS A 206 3.78 6.10 15.06
CA LYS A 206 2.70 6.59 15.93
C LYS A 206 1.57 7.27 15.16
N GLY A 207 1.55 7.16 13.83
CA GLY A 207 0.46 7.69 13.01
C GLY A 207 -0.86 6.97 13.30
N GLU A 208 -1.98 7.69 13.16
CA GLU A 208 -3.32 7.11 13.35
C GLU A 208 -3.59 5.94 12.39
N SER A 209 -3.09 6.03 11.14
CA SER A 209 -3.20 4.93 10.17
C SER A 209 -2.42 3.67 10.60
N GLN A 210 -1.22 3.85 11.17
CA GLN A 210 -0.40 2.75 11.69
C GLN A 210 -1.09 2.09 12.89
N LYS A 211 -1.64 2.91 13.80
CA LYS A 211 -2.39 2.42 14.96
C LYS A 211 -3.65 1.66 14.53
N ALA A 212 -4.45 2.23 13.64
CA ALA A 212 -5.66 1.59 13.12
C ALA A 212 -5.37 0.25 12.45
N ARG A 213 -4.32 0.18 11.61
CA ARG A 213 -3.87 -1.06 10.99
C ARG A 213 -3.44 -2.09 12.02
N ASN A 214 -2.59 -1.71 12.98
CA ASN A 214 -2.11 -2.64 14.01
C ASN A 214 -3.25 -3.19 14.87
N ASP A 215 -4.26 -2.36 15.15
CA ASP A 215 -5.49 -2.74 15.84
C ASP A 215 -6.30 -3.79 15.06
N VAL A 216 -6.34 -3.71 13.73
CA VAL A 216 -6.99 -4.70 12.86
C VAL A 216 -6.17 -5.98 12.76
N LEU A 217 -4.85 -5.88 12.57
CA LEU A 217 -3.94 -7.03 12.54
C LEU A 217 -3.96 -7.83 13.86
N ALA A 218 -4.12 -7.14 14.99
CA ALA A 218 -4.22 -7.78 16.30
C ALA A 218 -5.45 -8.72 16.43
N VAL A 219 -6.51 -8.49 15.64
CA VAL A 219 -7.71 -9.34 15.65
C VAL A 219 -7.39 -10.79 15.29
N THR A 220 -6.53 -11.00 14.28
CA THR A 220 -6.13 -12.35 13.85
C THR A 220 -4.93 -12.89 14.63
N ALA A 221 -4.12 -12.02 15.22
CA ALA A 221 -2.97 -12.42 16.04
C ALA A 221 -3.35 -12.90 17.46
N SER A 222 -4.44 -12.38 18.04
CA SER A 222 -4.82 -12.61 19.45
C SER A 222 -5.85 -13.73 19.67
N SER A 223 -6.45 -14.25 18.61
CA SER A 223 -7.58 -15.18 18.66
C SER A 223 -7.26 -16.48 17.93
N SER A 224 -7.71 -17.60 18.47
CA SER A 224 -7.43 -18.94 17.94
C SER A 224 -8.45 -19.43 16.90
N SER A 225 -9.45 -18.62 16.50
CA SER A 225 -10.49 -19.10 15.59
C SER A 225 -11.08 -18.03 14.66
N ALA A 226 -11.39 -18.45 13.43
CA ALA A 226 -11.99 -17.57 12.41
C ALA A 226 -13.30 -16.89 12.83
N PRO A 227 -14.24 -17.52 13.56
CA PRO A 227 -15.45 -16.84 14.04
C PRO A 227 -15.16 -15.63 14.95
N GLU A 228 -14.14 -15.73 15.80
CA GLU A 228 -13.70 -14.62 16.64
C GLU A 228 -13.04 -13.51 15.82
N TRP A 229 -12.25 -13.87 14.79
CA TRP A 229 -11.66 -12.88 13.88
C TRP A 229 -12.74 -12.05 13.17
N PHE A 230 -13.73 -12.71 12.57
CA PHE A 230 -14.82 -12.00 11.88
C PHE A 230 -15.66 -11.16 12.85
N SER A 231 -15.90 -11.65 14.06
CA SER A 231 -16.57 -10.87 15.11
C SER A 231 -15.75 -9.65 15.51
N GLY A 232 -14.42 -9.79 15.60
CA GLY A 232 -13.47 -8.71 15.86
C GLY A 232 -13.47 -7.64 14.76
N PHE A 233 -13.45 -8.04 13.49
CA PHE A 233 -13.57 -7.12 12.36
C PHE A 233 -14.91 -6.38 12.37
N MET A 234 -16.03 -7.10 12.58
CA MET A 234 -17.35 -6.47 12.69
C MET A 234 -17.41 -5.44 13.82
N ARG A 235 -16.79 -5.74 14.96
CA ARG A 235 -16.68 -4.80 16.08
C ARG A 235 -15.92 -3.53 15.67
N LYS A 236 -14.76 -3.67 15.03
CA LYS A 236 -13.97 -2.52 14.53
C LYS A 236 -14.76 -1.65 13.56
N VAL A 237 -15.51 -2.24 12.62
CA VAL A 237 -16.39 -1.50 11.71
C VAL A 237 -17.51 -0.76 12.45
N ASN A 238 -18.12 -1.41 13.45
CA ASN A 238 -19.19 -0.77 14.22
C ASN A 238 -18.67 0.41 15.06
N GLU A 239 -17.49 0.27 15.65
CA GLU A 239 -16.83 1.27 16.50
C GLU A 239 -16.19 2.43 15.71
N SER A 240 -15.96 2.26 14.40
CA SER A 240 -15.36 3.32 13.57
C SER A 240 -16.22 4.58 13.51
N GLN A 241 -15.63 5.72 13.18
CA GLN A 241 -16.37 6.98 12.97
C GLN A 241 -16.81 7.15 11.50
N ASP A 242 -16.73 6.08 10.70
CA ASP A 242 -17.03 6.17 9.28
C ASP A 242 -18.52 6.39 9.01
N PRO A 243 -18.88 7.09 7.91
CA PRO A 243 -20.27 7.24 7.51
C PRO A 243 -20.97 5.89 7.31
N THR A 244 -22.28 5.83 7.56
CA THR A 244 -23.09 4.61 7.41
C THR A 244 -22.87 3.86 6.09
N PRO A 245 -22.80 4.53 4.92
CA PRO A 245 -22.53 3.83 3.65
C PRO A 245 -21.17 3.13 3.63
N VAL A 246 -20.13 3.74 4.22
CA VAL A 246 -18.78 3.16 4.31
C VAL A 246 -18.81 1.94 5.22
N LYS A 247 -19.46 2.04 6.39
CA LYS A 247 -19.63 0.89 7.30
C LYS A 247 -20.37 -0.27 6.65
N GLN A 248 -21.37 -0.01 5.82
CA GLN A 248 -22.10 -1.06 5.09
C GLN A 248 -21.19 -1.81 4.12
N LEU A 249 -20.31 -1.08 3.41
CA LEU A 249 -19.32 -1.67 2.51
C LEU A 249 -18.30 -2.51 3.27
N GLU A 250 -17.79 -2.00 4.39
CA GLU A 250 -16.86 -2.75 5.24
C GLU A 250 -17.49 -4.03 5.82
N LYS A 251 -18.76 -3.99 6.22
CA LYS A 251 -19.50 -5.19 6.65
C LYS A 251 -19.64 -6.21 5.52
N ALA A 252 -20.01 -5.76 4.32
CA ALA A 252 -20.08 -6.64 3.16
C ALA A 252 -18.70 -7.26 2.82
N HIS A 253 -17.62 -6.50 3.05
CA HIS A 253 -16.26 -7.00 2.90
C HIS A 253 -15.93 -8.10 3.93
N VAL A 254 -16.35 -7.94 5.18
CA VAL A 254 -16.21 -9.01 6.20
C VAL A 254 -16.94 -10.28 5.78
N ASP A 255 -18.14 -10.18 5.21
CA ASP A 255 -18.87 -11.33 4.68
C ASP A 255 -18.13 -12.00 3.50
N ALA A 256 -17.52 -11.19 2.62
CA ALA A 256 -16.70 -11.70 1.52
C ALA A 256 -15.44 -12.42 2.01
N LEU A 257 -14.76 -11.89 3.04
CA LEU A 257 -13.63 -12.55 3.69
C LEU A 257 -14.03 -13.88 4.33
N LYS A 258 -15.22 -13.95 4.93
CA LYS A 258 -15.77 -15.19 5.48
C LYS A 258 -16.02 -16.24 4.39
N ALA A 259 -16.59 -15.85 3.26
CA ALA A 259 -16.78 -16.75 2.13
C ALA A 259 -15.42 -17.26 1.60
N GLN A 260 -14.45 -16.36 1.46
CA GLN A 260 -13.12 -16.71 0.99
C GLN A 260 -12.35 -17.63 1.95
N TRP A 261 -12.50 -17.43 3.26
CA TRP A 261 -11.95 -18.33 4.26
C TRP A 261 -12.49 -19.76 4.11
N ASN A 262 -13.79 -19.92 3.86
CA ASN A 262 -14.38 -21.23 3.61
C ASN A 262 -13.85 -21.87 2.33
N THR A 263 -13.66 -21.09 1.27
CA THR A 263 -13.01 -21.55 0.03
C THR A 263 -11.58 -22.01 0.29
N PHE A 264 -10.80 -21.23 1.05
CA PHE A 264 -9.45 -21.59 1.47
C PHE A 264 -9.44 -22.92 2.26
N LEU A 265 -10.30 -23.08 3.26
CA LEU A 265 -10.39 -24.34 4.02
C LEU A 265 -10.76 -25.55 3.14
N SER A 266 -11.63 -25.37 2.15
CA SER A 266 -12.00 -26.41 1.17
C SER A 266 -10.84 -26.79 0.24
N ARG A 267 -9.91 -25.87 -0.01
CA ARG A 267 -8.66 -26.17 -0.75
C ARG A 267 -7.66 -26.88 0.14
N VAL A 268 -7.47 -26.39 1.35
CA VAL A 268 -6.59 -27.01 2.35
C VAL A 268 -7.02 -28.46 2.63
N SER A 269 -8.29 -28.76 2.78
CA SER A 269 -8.74 -30.14 3.08
C SER A 269 -8.47 -31.18 1.99
N LYS A 270 -7.96 -30.78 0.81
CA LYS A 270 -7.62 -31.69 -0.31
C LYS A 270 -6.19 -32.23 -0.26
N HIS A 271 -5.37 -31.76 0.67
CA HIS A 271 -3.98 -32.15 0.87
C HIS A 271 -3.79 -32.68 2.30
#